data_AF-A0A914PII9-F1
#
_entry.id   AF-A0A914PII9-F1
#
_cell.length_a   1.000
_cell.length_b   1.000
_cell.length_c   1.000
_cell.angle_alpha   90.00
_cell.angle_beta   90.00
_cell.angle_gamma   90.00
#
_symmetry.space_group_name_H-M   'P 1'
#
loop_
_entity.id
_entity.type
_entity.pdbx_description
1 polymer ?
#
loop_
_entity_poly.entity_id
_entity_poly.type
_entity_poly.pdbx_seq_one_letter_code
_entity_poly.pdbx_strand_id
1 'polypeptide(L)'
;MVEPNTMNISHHPTHFVSMEGGIFTGKGVLNSPLALFLVQPRVIAEIIGGICLGPSILGQIPGFTQTIFPKHSLGNLSLVASFGLVLYMFLMGLELDTGILLKGVKRVSIISLAGIILPGLLGSAVSYGMYEYLMEPERQQLTPFPSFLLFTFVAMAITAFPVLARILTEKKLLGTTVGLMTISAAAIDDICAWTLLALSISVINAGDPFTAAYVLLSITVFAAFLLIPVRIVLRKVLMKKN
;
A
#
# COMPACT_ATOMS: atom_id res chain seq x y z
N MET A 1 -18.95 53.61 -5.21
CA MET A 1 -18.56 52.81 -6.40
C MET A 1 -17.16 52.29 -6.19
N VAL A 2 -16.99 51.11 -5.60
CA VAL A 2 -15.76 50.31 -5.64
C VAL A 2 -16.19 48.85 -5.54
N GLU A 3 -15.99 48.08 -6.61
CA GLU A 3 -16.20 46.63 -6.66
C GLU A 3 -15.14 45.90 -5.81
N PRO A 4 -15.49 44.83 -5.07
CA PRO A 4 -14.51 43.93 -4.51
C PRO A 4 -14.15 42.84 -5.53
N ASN A 5 -12.87 42.82 -5.90
CA ASN A 5 -12.25 41.84 -6.79
C ASN A 5 -12.60 40.38 -6.39
N THR A 6 -13.18 39.67 -7.34
CA THR A 6 -13.33 38.21 -7.33
C THR A 6 -11.96 37.55 -7.38
N MET A 7 -11.47 37.07 -6.24
CA MET A 7 -10.29 36.20 -6.19
C MET A 7 -10.67 34.82 -6.75
N ASN A 8 -10.26 34.59 -7.99
CA ASN A 8 -10.50 33.38 -8.76
C ASN A 8 -9.73 32.18 -8.16
N ILE A 9 -10.43 31.24 -7.53
CA ILE A 9 -9.87 30.08 -6.81
C ILE A 9 -9.80 28.80 -7.69
N SER A 10 -9.73 28.94 -9.01
CA SER A 10 -9.91 27.79 -9.92
C SER A 10 -8.64 27.02 -10.33
N HIS A 11 -7.45 27.32 -9.78
CA HIS A 11 -6.19 26.77 -10.32
C HIS A 11 -5.22 26.11 -9.31
N HIS A 12 -5.62 25.81 -8.08
CA HIS A 12 -4.64 25.52 -7.02
C HIS A 12 -4.21 24.06 -6.71
N PRO A 13 -4.83 22.95 -7.15
CA PRO A 13 -4.41 21.63 -6.68
C PRO A 13 -3.12 21.10 -7.36
N THR A 14 -2.84 21.49 -8.61
CA THR A 14 -1.70 20.96 -9.38
C THR A 14 -0.36 21.63 -9.02
N HIS A 15 -0.38 22.91 -8.67
CA HIS A 15 0.81 23.64 -8.23
C HIS A 15 1.26 23.23 -6.82
N PHE A 16 0.33 22.89 -5.92
CA PHE A 16 0.69 22.39 -4.57
C PHE A 16 1.43 21.04 -4.64
N VAL A 17 0.94 20.09 -5.45
CA VAL A 17 1.59 18.78 -5.62
C VAL A 17 2.98 18.90 -6.28
N SER A 18 3.16 19.86 -7.19
CA SER A 18 4.47 20.14 -7.80
C SER A 18 5.44 20.83 -6.82
N MET A 19 4.93 21.71 -5.95
CA MET A 19 5.72 22.45 -4.97
C MET A 19 6.19 21.56 -3.80
N GLU A 20 5.35 20.62 -3.33
CA GLU A 20 5.77 19.64 -2.31
C GLU A 20 6.81 18.65 -2.85
N GLY A 21 6.67 18.22 -4.11
CA GLY A 21 7.70 17.45 -4.81
C GLY A 21 9.03 18.21 -4.92
N GLY A 22 9.00 19.53 -5.15
CA GLY A 22 10.21 20.35 -5.25
C GLY A 22 10.98 20.51 -3.93
N ILE A 23 10.27 20.63 -2.81
CA ILE A 23 10.85 20.83 -1.47
C ILE A 23 11.54 19.55 -0.97
N PHE A 24 10.95 18.37 -1.22
CA PHE A 24 11.53 17.10 -0.75
C PHE A 24 12.52 16.45 -1.73
N THR A 25 12.44 16.72 -3.03
CA THR A 25 13.28 16.04 -4.04
C THR A 25 14.57 16.82 -4.39
N GLY A 26 14.92 17.85 -3.62
CA GLY A 26 16.29 18.36 -3.56
C GLY A 26 16.89 18.93 -4.85
N LYS A 27 16.09 19.54 -5.75
CA LYS A 27 16.63 20.22 -6.94
C LYS A 27 16.83 21.73 -6.81
N GLY A 28 16.45 22.34 -5.67
CA GLY A 28 16.41 23.81 -5.57
C GLY A 28 17.04 24.47 -4.33
N VAL A 29 17.42 23.74 -3.27
CA VAL A 29 17.85 24.40 -2.02
C VAL A 29 19.27 23.99 -1.60
N LEU A 30 20.20 24.78 -2.14
CA LEU A 30 21.47 25.25 -1.58
C LEU A 30 21.85 24.73 -0.17
N ASN A 31 22.97 23.99 -0.10
CA ASN A 31 23.95 23.91 1.00
C ASN A 31 23.44 24.11 2.45
N SER A 32 22.44 23.35 2.89
CA SER A 32 22.10 23.25 4.32
C SER A 32 22.28 21.79 4.78
N PRO A 33 22.78 21.54 6.00
CA PRO A 33 23.00 20.18 6.53
C PRO A 33 21.71 19.35 6.66
N LEU A 34 20.54 19.99 6.47
CA LEU A 34 19.22 19.36 6.34
C LEU A 34 19.03 18.63 5.00
N ALA A 35 19.79 18.97 3.95
CA ALA A 35 19.68 18.35 2.63
C ALA A 35 20.11 16.87 2.60
N LEU A 36 20.87 16.41 3.60
CA LEU A 36 21.21 14.99 3.73
C LEU A 36 20.01 14.12 4.14
N PHE A 37 19.00 14.70 4.81
CA PHE A 37 17.72 14.02 5.10
C PHE A 37 16.80 13.92 3.86
N LEU A 38 17.14 14.58 2.74
CA LEU A 38 16.27 14.75 1.56
C LEU A 38 16.52 13.76 0.41
N VAL A 39 17.26 12.66 0.61
CA VAL A 39 17.49 11.63 -0.44
C VAL A 39 16.37 10.59 -0.49
N GLN A 40 15.14 10.99 -0.14
CA GLN A 40 14.00 10.09 -0.08
C GLN A 40 13.37 9.89 -1.47
N PRO A 41 12.93 8.67 -1.83
CA PRO A 41 12.08 8.48 -3.00
C PRO A 41 10.86 9.40 -2.93
N ARG A 42 10.42 9.92 -4.09
CA ARG A 42 9.35 10.92 -4.18
C ARG A 42 8.04 10.38 -3.59
N VAL A 43 7.78 9.09 -3.74
CA VAL A 43 6.60 8.44 -3.14
C VAL A 43 6.56 8.62 -1.62
N ILE A 44 7.69 8.63 -0.92
CA ILE A 44 7.69 8.78 0.53
C ILE A 44 7.46 10.24 0.92
N ALA A 45 8.00 11.20 0.16
CA ALA A 45 7.67 12.61 0.34
C ALA A 45 6.17 12.88 0.19
N GLU A 46 5.51 12.25 -0.79
CA GLU A 46 4.05 12.33 -0.98
C GLU A 46 3.28 11.72 0.22
N ILE A 47 3.75 10.59 0.76
CA ILE A 47 3.16 9.99 1.98
C ILE A 47 3.31 10.92 3.18
N ILE A 48 4.50 11.51 3.38
CA ILE A 48 4.75 12.46 4.48
C ILE A 48 3.88 13.70 4.32
N GLY A 49 3.78 14.27 3.12
CA GLY A 49 2.87 15.39 2.83
C GLY A 49 1.43 15.05 3.19
N GLY A 50 0.96 13.86 2.81
CA GLY A 50 -0.35 13.34 3.20
C GLY A 50 -0.55 13.22 4.72
N ILE A 51 0.44 12.70 5.46
CA ILE A 51 0.39 12.60 6.92
C ILE A 51 0.35 14.00 7.57
N CYS A 52 1.13 14.94 7.06
CA CYS A 52 1.16 16.32 7.52
C CYS A 52 -0.18 17.04 7.29
N LEU A 53 -0.77 16.89 6.10
CA LEU A 53 -2.08 17.46 5.74
C LEU A 53 -3.24 16.76 6.45
N GLY A 54 -3.03 15.52 6.89
CA GLY A 54 -4.02 14.72 7.58
C GLY A 54 -4.32 15.14 9.03
N PRO A 55 -5.17 14.38 9.72
CA PRO A 55 -5.55 14.64 11.11
C PRO A 55 -4.37 14.53 12.09
N SER A 56 -3.26 13.91 11.69
CA SER A 56 -2.09 13.70 12.54
C SER A 56 -1.35 14.99 12.89
N ILE A 57 -1.33 15.99 12.00
CA ILE A 57 -0.63 17.26 12.23
C ILE A 57 -1.58 18.44 12.00
N LEU A 58 -1.83 18.82 10.74
CA LEU A 58 -2.61 20.03 10.44
C LEU A 58 -4.08 19.89 10.81
N GLY A 59 -4.65 18.68 10.78
CA GLY A 59 -6.02 18.47 11.21
C GLY A 59 -6.27 18.56 12.72
N GLN A 60 -5.23 18.72 13.55
CA GLN A 60 -5.36 19.08 14.97
C GLN A 60 -5.69 20.57 15.16
N ILE A 61 -5.45 21.40 14.13
CA ILE A 61 -5.79 22.83 14.18
C ILE A 61 -7.32 22.95 14.13
N PRO A 62 -7.94 23.68 15.09
CA PRO A 62 -9.40 23.81 15.14
C PRO A 62 -9.93 24.43 13.84
N GLY A 63 -10.89 23.75 13.22
CA GLY A 63 -11.54 24.22 11.98
C GLY A 63 -10.82 23.86 10.67
N PHE A 64 -9.54 23.44 10.69
CA PHE A 64 -8.80 23.10 9.48
C PHE A 64 -9.43 21.92 8.72
N THR A 65 -9.65 20.80 9.42
CA THR A 65 -10.25 19.59 8.81
C THR A 65 -11.65 19.84 8.27
N GLN A 66 -12.47 20.66 8.95
CA GLN A 66 -13.85 20.92 8.51
C GLN A 66 -13.90 21.84 7.28
N THR A 67 -12.93 22.75 7.16
CA THR A 67 -12.85 23.71 6.06
C THR A 67 -12.25 23.08 4.80
N ILE A 68 -11.17 22.30 4.95
CA ILE A 68 -10.44 21.70 3.81
C ILE A 68 -11.01 20.33 3.43
N PHE A 69 -11.45 19.52 4.41
CA PHE A 69 -11.96 18.16 4.21
C PHE A 69 -13.38 17.98 4.79
N PRO A 70 -14.39 18.69 4.24
CA PRO A 70 -15.76 18.55 4.73
C PRO A 70 -16.28 17.12 4.56
N LYS A 71 -17.04 16.62 5.55
CA LYS A 71 -17.48 15.21 5.63
C LYS A 71 -18.18 14.71 4.35
N HIS A 72 -18.99 15.56 3.72
CA HIS A 72 -19.69 15.22 2.47
C HIS A 72 -18.72 14.94 1.30
N SER A 73 -17.56 15.61 1.25
CA SER A 73 -16.58 15.44 0.17
C SER A 73 -15.66 14.23 0.38
N LEU A 74 -15.55 13.70 1.60
CA LEU A 74 -14.69 12.55 1.91
C LEU A 74 -15.06 11.31 1.10
N GLY A 75 -16.35 11.06 0.87
CA GLY A 75 -16.81 9.94 0.05
C GLY A 75 -16.31 10.06 -1.40
N ASN A 76 -16.53 11.22 -2.02
CA ASN A 76 -16.06 11.48 -3.39
C ASN A 76 -14.53 11.43 -3.49
N LEU A 77 -13.82 11.98 -2.50
CA LEU A 77 -12.36 11.93 -2.45
C LEU A 77 -11.86 10.48 -2.37
N SER A 78 -12.51 9.63 -1.56
CA SER A 78 -12.17 8.20 -1.47
C SER A 78 -12.39 7.49 -2.80
N LEU A 79 -13.47 7.78 -3.53
CA LEU A 79 -13.73 7.16 -4.83
C LEU A 79 -12.64 7.52 -5.84
N VAL A 80 -12.28 8.80 -5.92
CA VAL A 80 -11.21 9.28 -6.79
C VAL A 80 -9.86 8.68 -6.38
N ALA A 81 -9.57 8.60 -5.08
CA ALA A 81 -8.33 7.99 -4.58
C ALA A 81 -8.25 6.49 -4.89
N SER A 82 -9.32 5.73 -4.69
CA SER A 82 -9.38 4.30 -5.03
C SER A 82 -9.22 4.09 -6.53
N PHE A 83 -9.88 4.89 -7.36
CA PHE A 83 -9.73 4.80 -8.82
C PHE A 83 -8.30 5.16 -9.27
N GLY A 84 -7.73 6.23 -8.71
CA GLY A 84 -6.35 6.63 -8.93
C GLY A 84 -5.34 5.56 -8.52
N LEU A 85 -5.57 4.89 -7.38
CA LEU A 85 -4.75 3.78 -6.92
C LEU A 85 -4.78 2.59 -7.90
N VAL A 86 -5.97 2.24 -8.40
CA VAL A 86 -6.12 1.15 -9.39
C VAL A 86 -5.38 1.50 -10.69
N LEU A 87 -5.57 2.71 -11.22
CA LEU A 87 -4.85 3.18 -12.40
C LEU A 87 -3.33 3.20 -12.18
N TYR A 88 -2.89 3.63 -10.99
CA TYR A 88 -1.49 3.66 -10.62
C TYR A 88 -0.89 2.25 -10.56
N MET A 89 -1.54 1.30 -9.89
CA MET A 89 -1.10 -0.10 -9.84
C MET A 89 -1.06 -0.72 -11.24
N PHE A 90 -2.03 -0.38 -12.10
CA PHE A 90 -2.04 -0.81 -13.50
C PHE A 90 -0.85 -0.26 -14.28
N LEU A 91 -0.57 1.05 -14.18
CA LEU A 91 0.57 1.66 -14.85
C LEU A 91 1.90 1.08 -14.37
N MET A 92 2.06 0.88 -13.06
CA MET A 92 3.23 0.22 -12.50
C MET A 92 3.36 -1.22 -13.00
N GLY A 93 2.25 -1.94 -13.17
CA GLY A 93 2.25 -3.27 -13.77
C GLY A 93 2.70 -3.27 -15.24
N LEU A 94 2.37 -2.24 -16.02
CA LEU A 94 2.80 -2.09 -17.41
C LEU A 94 4.29 -1.77 -17.56
N GLU A 95 4.89 -1.10 -16.57
CA GLU A 95 6.31 -0.73 -16.58
C GLU A 95 7.23 -1.91 -16.23
N LEU A 96 6.68 -2.98 -15.65
CA LEU A 96 7.43 -4.15 -15.20
C LEU A 96 7.53 -5.24 -16.27
N ASP A 97 8.77 -5.67 -16.55
CA ASP A 97 9.03 -6.82 -17.44
C ASP A 97 8.79 -8.16 -16.72
N THR A 98 7.54 -8.64 -16.82
CA THR A 98 7.10 -9.93 -16.25
C THR A 98 7.94 -11.13 -16.70
N GLY A 99 8.55 -11.09 -17.89
CA GLY A 99 9.34 -12.19 -18.43
C GLY A 99 10.65 -12.40 -17.68
N ILE A 100 11.24 -11.32 -17.17
CA ILE A 100 12.45 -11.36 -16.35
C ILE A 100 12.11 -11.78 -14.91
N LEU A 101 10.98 -11.31 -14.37
CA LEU A 101 10.52 -11.65 -13.01
C LEU A 101 10.30 -13.17 -12.85
N LEU A 102 9.72 -13.80 -13.87
CA LEU A 102 9.33 -15.21 -13.80
C LEU A 102 10.51 -16.20 -13.86
N LYS A 103 11.70 -15.79 -14.32
CA LYS A 103 12.86 -16.68 -14.47
C LYS A 103 13.51 -17.07 -13.13
N GLY A 104 13.30 -16.29 -12.07
CA GLY A 104 13.94 -16.46 -10.76
C GLY A 104 13.04 -16.94 -9.62
N VAL A 105 11.73 -17.13 -9.87
CA VAL A 105 10.71 -17.29 -8.82
C VAL A 105 11.06 -18.33 -7.76
N LYS A 106 11.52 -19.53 -8.17
CA LYS A 106 11.81 -20.62 -7.20
C LYS A 106 12.83 -20.23 -6.12
N ARG A 107 13.91 -19.52 -6.50
CA ARG A 107 14.94 -19.09 -5.53
C ARG A 107 14.44 -17.91 -4.69
N VAL A 108 13.66 -17.04 -5.31
CA VAL A 108 13.11 -15.85 -4.67
C VAL A 108 12.00 -16.18 -3.67
N SER A 109 11.25 -17.27 -3.87
CA SER A 109 10.21 -17.74 -2.94
C SER A 109 10.73 -17.98 -1.52
N ILE A 110 11.98 -18.42 -1.36
CA ILE A 110 12.57 -18.62 -0.02
C ILE A 110 12.78 -17.28 0.68
N ILE A 111 13.22 -16.26 -0.06
CA ILE A 111 13.43 -14.90 0.45
C ILE A 111 12.09 -14.28 0.87
N SER A 112 11.08 -14.40 0.01
CA SER A 112 9.70 -13.99 0.29
C SER A 112 9.14 -14.67 1.54
N LEU A 113 9.26 -16.01 1.62
CA LEU A 113 8.77 -16.75 2.78
C LEU A 113 9.46 -16.33 4.09
N ALA A 114 10.78 -16.13 4.06
CA ALA A 114 11.51 -15.59 5.21
C ALA A 114 11.04 -14.16 5.56
N GLY A 115 10.79 -13.32 4.54
CA GLY A 115 10.27 -11.96 4.68
C GLY A 115 8.84 -11.87 5.21
N ILE A 116 8.03 -12.93 5.11
CA ILE A 116 6.69 -13.02 5.70
C ILE A 116 6.78 -13.61 7.11
N ILE A 117 7.40 -14.78 7.24
CA ILE A 117 7.38 -15.55 8.50
C ILE A 117 8.14 -14.81 9.60
N LEU A 118 9.32 -14.26 9.30
CA LEU A 118 10.18 -13.67 10.32
C LEU A 118 9.53 -12.43 10.97
N PRO A 119 9.14 -11.37 10.23
CA PRO A 119 8.45 -10.24 10.84
C PRO A 119 7.06 -10.59 11.34
N GLY A 120 6.34 -11.53 10.70
CA GLY A 120 5.06 -12.02 11.22
C GLY A 120 5.19 -12.64 12.60
N LEU A 121 6.17 -13.54 12.82
CA LEU A 121 6.41 -14.17 14.12
C LEU A 121 6.89 -13.16 15.17
N LEU A 122 7.76 -12.22 14.80
CA LEU A 122 8.17 -11.14 15.69
C LEU A 122 6.96 -10.27 16.08
N GLY A 123 6.09 -9.95 15.12
CA GLY A 123 4.82 -9.26 15.36
C GLY A 123 3.92 -10.02 16.33
N SER A 124 3.75 -11.32 16.13
CA SER A 124 2.99 -12.18 17.06
C SER A 124 3.61 -12.21 18.46
N ALA A 125 4.94 -12.25 18.57
CA ALA A 125 5.60 -12.24 19.87
C ALA A 125 5.35 -10.92 20.61
N VAL A 126 5.42 -9.78 19.91
CA VAL A 126 5.10 -8.46 20.46
C VAL A 126 3.60 -8.34 20.79
N SER A 127 2.73 -9.00 20.02
CA SER A 127 1.28 -8.96 20.23
C SER A 127 0.86 -9.47 21.62
N TYR A 128 1.60 -10.43 22.19
CA TYR A 128 1.35 -10.90 23.55
C TYR A 128 1.48 -9.76 24.57
N GLY A 129 2.60 -9.02 24.51
CA GLY A 129 2.82 -7.87 25.38
C GLY A 129 1.84 -6.72 25.12
N MET A 130 1.50 -6.46 23.86
CA MET A 130 0.48 -5.44 23.53
C MET A 130 -0.91 -5.81 24.06
N TYR A 131 -1.29 -7.07 23.96
CA TYR A 131 -2.60 -7.54 24.39
C TYR A 131 -2.74 -7.49 25.92
N GLU A 132 -1.72 -7.94 26.64
CA GLU A 132 -1.77 -8.02 28.11
C GLU A 132 -1.60 -6.65 28.79
N TYR A 133 -0.70 -5.79 28.28
CA TYR A 133 -0.34 -4.54 28.96
C TYR A 133 -0.95 -3.28 28.35
N LEU A 134 -1.33 -3.30 27.08
CA LEU A 134 -1.77 -2.11 26.33
C LEU A 134 -3.27 -2.12 26.02
N MET A 135 -3.90 -3.29 26.03
CA MET A 135 -5.31 -3.44 25.69
C MET A 135 -6.18 -3.39 26.94
N GLU A 136 -7.13 -2.44 26.96
CA GLU A 136 -8.07 -2.30 28.07
C GLU A 136 -8.90 -3.57 28.26
N PRO A 137 -9.27 -3.93 29.50
CA PRO A 137 -10.01 -5.17 29.80
C PRO A 137 -11.33 -5.31 29.01
N GLU A 138 -12.06 -4.21 28.78
CA GLU A 138 -13.28 -4.22 27.97
C GLU A 138 -13.01 -4.61 26.51
N ARG A 139 -11.87 -4.19 25.94
CA ARG A 139 -11.49 -4.54 24.56
C ARG A 139 -11.01 -5.98 24.43
N GLN A 140 -10.39 -6.52 25.48
CA GLN A 140 -9.98 -7.94 25.52
C GLN A 140 -11.19 -8.89 25.47
N GLN A 141 -12.36 -8.47 25.97
CA GLN A 141 -13.59 -9.25 25.86
C GLN A 141 -14.18 -9.24 24.43
N LEU A 142 -14.01 -8.13 23.71
CA LEU A 142 -14.50 -7.97 22.33
C LEU A 142 -13.58 -8.62 21.31
N THR A 143 -12.27 -8.69 21.57
CA THR A 143 -11.27 -9.22 20.64
C THR A 143 -10.48 -10.34 21.30
N PRO A 144 -10.83 -11.61 21.05
CA PRO A 144 -10.08 -12.73 21.62
C PRO A 144 -8.60 -12.70 21.20
N PHE A 145 -7.72 -13.10 22.10
CA PHE A 145 -6.27 -13.12 21.86
C PHE A 145 -5.85 -13.80 20.54
N PRO A 146 -6.42 -14.97 20.14
CA PRO A 146 -6.04 -15.59 18.86
C PRO A 146 -6.34 -14.73 17.64
N SER A 147 -7.43 -13.96 17.69
CA SER A 147 -7.81 -13.02 16.63
C SER A 147 -6.83 -11.85 16.56
N PHE A 148 -6.47 -11.29 17.72
CA PHE A 148 -5.49 -10.21 17.83
C PHE A 148 -4.09 -10.65 17.37
N LEU A 149 -3.66 -11.84 17.78
CA LEU A 149 -2.38 -12.44 17.39
C LEU A 149 -2.32 -12.68 15.87
N LEU A 150 -3.36 -13.29 15.30
CA LEU A 150 -3.43 -13.55 13.86
C LEU A 150 -3.45 -12.25 13.05
N PHE A 151 -4.24 -11.26 13.48
CA PHE A 151 -4.28 -9.96 12.83
C PHE A 151 -2.91 -9.26 12.87
N THR A 152 -2.23 -9.29 14.02
CA THR A 152 -0.91 -8.67 14.18
C THR A 152 0.16 -9.40 13.36
N PHE A 153 0.13 -10.74 13.30
CA PHE A 153 0.99 -11.54 12.42
C PHE A 153 0.86 -11.08 10.97
N VAL A 154 -0.38 -11.01 10.48
CA VAL A 154 -0.67 -10.64 9.09
C VAL A 154 -0.27 -9.18 8.84
N ALA A 155 -0.60 -8.26 9.74
CA ALA A 155 -0.26 -6.85 9.60
C ALA A 155 1.27 -6.61 9.49
N MET A 156 2.08 -7.36 10.24
CA MET A 156 3.54 -7.23 10.20
C MET A 156 4.19 -7.96 9.01
N ALA A 157 3.49 -8.91 8.39
CA ALA A 157 4.00 -9.70 7.27
C ALA A 157 3.72 -9.08 5.89
N ILE A 158 2.77 -8.16 5.78
CA ILE A 158 2.36 -7.58 4.48
C ILE A 158 3.35 -6.52 4.00
N THR A 159 3.74 -6.59 2.73
CA THR A 159 4.56 -5.59 2.06
C THR A 159 3.83 -5.01 0.83
N ALA A 160 3.98 -3.70 0.57
CA ALA A 160 3.27 -3.03 -0.52
C ALA A 160 4.09 -3.01 -1.82
N PHE A 161 3.77 -3.93 -2.74
CA PHE A 161 4.42 -4.05 -4.04
C PHE A 161 4.47 -2.76 -4.88
N PRO A 162 3.37 -1.97 -5.04
CA PRO A 162 3.38 -0.80 -5.93
C PRO A 162 4.29 0.33 -5.48
N VAL A 163 4.46 0.48 -4.16
CA VAL A 163 5.35 1.48 -3.58
C VAL A 163 6.80 1.08 -3.83
N LEU A 164 7.12 -0.19 -3.60
CA LEU A 164 8.46 -0.75 -3.85
C LEU A 164 8.85 -0.65 -5.34
N ALA A 165 7.94 -0.98 -6.25
CA ALA A 165 8.15 -0.88 -7.69
C ALA A 165 8.56 0.55 -8.10
N ARG A 166 7.83 1.55 -7.60
CA ARG A 166 8.13 2.96 -7.85
C ARG A 166 9.46 3.40 -7.26
N ILE A 167 9.78 2.98 -6.02
CA ILE A 167 11.07 3.28 -5.41
C ILE A 167 12.22 2.74 -6.27
N LEU A 168 12.13 1.49 -6.71
CA LEU A 168 13.16 0.87 -7.56
C LEU A 168 13.26 1.54 -8.94
N THR A 169 12.14 1.97 -9.51
CA THR A 169 12.09 2.71 -10.78
C THR A 169 12.76 4.08 -10.64
N GLU A 170 12.37 4.86 -9.62
CA GLU A 170 12.94 6.18 -9.34
C GLU A 170 14.44 6.12 -9.05
N LYS A 171 14.89 5.08 -8.34
CA LYS A 171 16.31 4.85 -8.05
C LYS A 171 17.07 4.15 -9.17
N LYS A 172 16.42 3.83 -10.30
CA LYS A 172 17.00 3.11 -11.46
C LYS A 172 17.60 1.75 -11.11
N LEU A 173 17.04 1.08 -10.10
CA LEU A 173 17.51 -0.22 -9.61
C LEU A 173 16.81 -1.42 -10.26
N LEU A 174 15.71 -1.21 -11.00
CA LEU A 174 14.95 -2.29 -11.65
C LEU A 174 15.78 -3.17 -12.59
N GLY A 175 16.79 -2.60 -13.24
CA GLY A 175 17.69 -3.36 -14.14
C GLY A 175 18.77 -4.17 -13.42
N THR A 176 18.88 -4.07 -12.10
CA THR A 176 19.90 -4.79 -11.30
C THR A 176 19.39 -6.15 -10.85
N THR A 177 20.30 -7.10 -10.61
CA THR A 177 19.97 -8.42 -10.07
C THR A 177 19.22 -8.32 -8.74
N VAL A 178 19.62 -7.38 -7.87
CA VAL A 178 18.97 -7.15 -6.57
C VAL A 178 17.55 -6.60 -6.79
N GLY A 179 17.39 -5.58 -7.65
CA GLY A 179 16.08 -5.01 -7.96
C GLY A 179 15.09 -6.04 -8.53
N LEU A 180 15.55 -6.91 -9.43
CA LEU A 180 14.75 -8.00 -10.00
C LEU A 180 14.36 -9.05 -8.97
N MET A 181 15.27 -9.43 -8.06
CA MET A 181 14.96 -10.35 -6.97
C MET A 181 13.95 -9.74 -6.00
N THR A 182 14.14 -8.48 -5.62
CA THR A 182 13.27 -7.75 -4.69
C THR A 182 11.85 -7.58 -5.24
N ILE A 183 11.70 -7.17 -6.50
CA ILE A 183 10.38 -6.96 -7.10
C ILE A 183 9.65 -8.29 -7.35
N SER A 184 10.39 -9.36 -7.66
CA SER A 184 9.83 -10.72 -7.78
C SER A 184 9.37 -11.26 -6.42
N ALA A 185 10.12 -10.99 -5.35
CA ALA A 185 9.74 -11.36 -3.98
C ALA A 185 8.45 -10.64 -3.58
N ALA A 186 8.41 -9.33 -3.76
CA ALA A 186 7.24 -8.51 -3.42
C ALA A 186 5.97 -8.91 -4.19
N ALA A 187 6.10 -9.37 -5.44
CA ALA A 187 4.95 -9.89 -6.18
C ALA A 187 4.39 -11.20 -5.57
N ILE A 188 5.26 -12.07 -5.04
CA ILE A 188 4.84 -13.28 -4.31
C ILE A 188 4.20 -12.86 -2.98
N ASP A 189 4.84 -11.93 -2.26
CA ASP A 189 4.35 -11.42 -0.99
C ASP A 189 2.97 -10.78 -1.11
N ASP A 190 2.67 -10.05 -2.18
CA ASP A 190 1.37 -9.42 -2.40
C ASP A 190 0.24 -10.48 -2.56
N ILE A 191 0.51 -11.58 -3.28
CA ILE A 191 -0.43 -12.70 -3.40
C ILE A 191 -0.66 -13.37 -2.04
N CYS A 192 0.42 -13.60 -1.29
CA CYS A 192 0.35 -14.16 0.06
C CYS A 192 -0.40 -13.22 1.02
N ALA A 193 -0.17 -11.90 0.93
CA ALA A 193 -0.78 -10.86 1.73
C ALA A 193 -2.31 -10.87 1.60
N TRP A 194 -2.83 -10.85 0.38
CA TRP A 194 -4.28 -10.88 0.15
C TRP A 194 -4.92 -12.19 0.63
N THR A 195 -4.21 -13.31 0.48
CA THR A 195 -4.70 -14.62 0.96
C THR A 195 -4.72 -14.67 2.49
N LEU A 196 -3.66 -14.22 3.15
CA LEU A 196 -3.53 -14.17 4.61
C LEU A 196 -4.50 -13.16 5.24
N LEU A 197 -4.70 -12.00 4.61
CA LEU A 197 -5.64 -10.99 5.07
C LEU A 197 -7.08 -11.52 5.02
N ALA A 198 -7.46 -12.15 3.91
CA ALA A 198 -8.80 -12.70 3.78
C ALA A 198 -9.04 -13.89 4.74
N LEU A 199 -8.01 -14.73 4.97
CA LEU A 199 -8.04 -15.75 6.03
C LEU A 199 -8.25 -15.09 7.41
N SER A 200 -7.47 -14.06 7.74
CA SER A 200 -7.56 -13.36 9.02
C SER A 200 -8.96 -12.76 9.23
N ILE A 201 -9.48 -12.02 8.25
CA ILE A 201 -10.84 -11.46 8.29
C ILE A 201 -11.87 -12.58 8.45
N SER A 202 -11.71 -13.69 7.73
CA SER A 202 -12.64 -14.81 7.85
C SER A 202 -12.61 -15.44 9.24
N VAL A 203 -11.44 -15.64 9.85
CA VAL A 203 -11.34 -16.24 11.19
C VAL A 203 -11.87 -15.29 12.26
N ILE A 204 -11.64 -13.98 12.10
CA ILE A 204 -12.12 -12.96 13.05
C ILE A 204 -13.64 -12.84 13.00
N ASN A 205 -14.25 -12.93 11.81
CA ASN A 205 -15.69 -12.76 11.64
C ASN A 205 -16.48 -14.08 11.69
N ALA A 206 -15.83 -15.23 11.50
CA ALA A 206 -16.49 -16.52 11.55
C ALA A 206 -16.62 -17.00 12.99
N GLY A 207 -17.85 -17.30 13.40
CA GLY A 207 -18.09 -18.14 14.57
C GLY A 207 -17.85 -19.64 14.32
N ASP A 208 -17.62 -20.06 13.07
CA ASP A 208 -17.60 -21.47 12.65
C ASP A 208 -16.47 -21.77 11.62
N PRO A 209 -15.62 -22.81 11.84
CA PRO A 209 -14.56 -23.23 10.91
C PRO A 209 -14.98 -23.48 9.46
N PHE A 210 -16.24 -23.84 9.21
CA PHE A 210 -16.75 -24.06 7.85
C PHE A 210 -16.77 -22.78 7.00
N THR A 211 -16.97 -21.61 7.61
CA THR A 211 -16.93 -20.32 6.91
C THR A 211 -15.52 -19.98 6.44
N ALA A 212 -14.50 -20.27 7.26
CA ALA A 212 -13.10 -20.08 6.88
C ALA A 212 -12.69 -20.97 5.70
N ALA A 213 -13.13 -22.23 5.68
CA ALA A 213 -12.91 -23.13 4.56
C ALA A 213 -13.60 -22.63 3.27
N TYR A 214 -14.82 -22.12 3.38
CA TYR A 214 -15.55 -21.54 2.23
C TYR A 214 -14.87 -20.29 1.67
N VAL A 215 -14.35 -19.41 2.53
CA VAL A 215 -13.59 -18.22 2.08
C VAL A 215 -12.30 -18.62 1.37
N LEU A 216 -11.55 -19.58 1.91
CA LEU A 216 -10.35 -20.12 1.25
C LEU A 216 -10.66 -20.73 -0.12
N LEU A 217 -11.74 -21.51 -0.22
CA LEU A 217 -12.20 -22.07 -1.50
C LEU A 217 -12.55 -20.94 -2.47
N SER A 218 -13.27 -19.92 -2.02
CA SER A 218 -13.72 -18.80 -2.85
C SER A 218 -12.53 -17.99 -3.40
N ILE A 219 -11.53 -17.69 -2.56
CA ILE A 219 -10.29 -17.03 -2.98
C ILE A 219 -9.54 -17.88 -3.99
N THR A 220 -9.45 -19.19 -3.76
CA THR A 220 -8.75 -20.12 -4.67
C THR A 220 -9.43 -20.18 -6.03
N VAL A 221 -10.76 -20.26 -6.05
CA VAL A 221 -11.56 -20.25 -7.29
C VAL A 221 -11.42 -18.91 -8.02
N PHE A 222 -11.48 -17.79 -7.30
CA PHE A 222 -11.31 -16.47 -7.88
C PHE A 222 -9.89 -16.26 -8.44
N ALA A 223 -8.86 -16.67 -7.72
CA ALA A 223 -7.47 -16.65 -8.18
C ALA A 223 -7.27 -17.54 -9.41
N ALA A 224 -7.83 -18.75 -9.42
CA ALA A 224 -7.79 -19.64 -10.58
C ALA A 224 -8.48 -19.01 -11.80
N PHE A 225 -9.62 -18.34 -11.60
CA PHE A 225 -10.31 -17.60 -12.64
C PHE A 225 -9.49 -16.40 -13.16
N LEU A 226 -8.82 -15.64 -12.30
CA LEU A 226 -7.96 -14.54 -12.76
C LEU A 226 -6.67 -15.05 -13.45
N LEU A 227 -6.11 -16.18 -13.04
CA LEU A 227 -4.85 -16.67 -13.60
C LEU A 227 -5.01 -17.50 -14.88
N ILE A 228 -6.18 -18.13 -15.09
CA ILE A 228 -6.41 -19.04 -16.22
C ILE A 228 -7.14 -18.31 -17.35
N PRO A 229 -8.47 -18.06 -17.30
CA PRO A 229 -9.17 -17.46 -18.43
C PRO A 229 -8.71 -16.03 -18.73
N VAL A 230 -8.47 -15.17 -17.73
CA VAL A 230 -8.02 -13.79 -17.99
C VAL A 230 -6.64 -13.77 -18.65
N ARG A 231 -5.70 -14.60 -18.17
CA ARG A 231 -4.38 -14.73 -18.80
C ARG A 231 -4.48 -15.25 -20.23
N ILE A 232 -5.34 -16.24 -20.49
CA ILE A 232 -5.56 -16.77 -21.85
C ILE A 232 -6.12 -15.68 -22.76
N VAL A 233 -7.11 -14.91 -22.30
CA VAL A 233 -7.73 -13.82 -23.06
C VAL A 233 -6.72 -12.71 -23.33
N LEU A 234 -5.98 -12.24 -22.32
CA LEU A 234 -4.95 -11.22 -22.50
C LEU A 234 -3.89 -11.68 -23.51
N ARG A 235 -3.42 -12.93 -23.39
CA ARG A 235 -2.42 -13.49 -24.32
C ARG A 235 -2.97 -13.57 -25.74
N LYS A 236 -4.24 -13.95 -25.92
CA LYS A 236 -4.90 -13.94 -27.23
C LYS A 236 -5.05 -12.54 -27.81
N VAL A 237 -5.37 -11.53 -26.99
CA VAL A 237 -5.54 -10.14 -27.43
C VAL A 237 -4.19 -9.51 -27.78
N LEU A 238 -3.15 -9.73 -26.96
CA LEU A 238 -1.80 -9.21 -27.20
C LEU A 238 -1.09 -9.89 -28.38
N MET A 239 -1.28 -11.21 -28.57
CA MET A 239 -0.67 -11.94 -29.69
C MET A 239 -1.42 -11.75 -31.03
N LYS A 240 -2.60 -11.13 -31.04
CA LYS A 240 -3.34 -10.81 -32.27
C LYS A 240 -2.85 -9.52 -32.95
N LYS A 241 -1.83 -8.85 -32.38
CA LYS A 241 -1.27 -7.58 -32.87
C LYS A 241 0.16 -7.69 -33.42
N ASN A 242 0.67 -8.90 -33.62
CA ASN A 242 1.83 -9.20 -34.45
C ASN A 242 1.37 -9.96 -35.70
#